data_AF-A0A2V8NX63-F1
#
_entry.id   AF-A0A2V8NX63-F1
#
_cell.length_a   1.000
_cell.length_b   1.000
_cell.length_c   1.000
_cell.angle_alpha   90.00
_cell.angle_beta   90.00
_cell.angle_gamma   90.00
#
_symmetry.space_group_name_H-M   'P 1'
#
loop_
_entity.id
_entity.type
_entity.pdbx_description
1 polymer ?
#
loop_
_entity_poly.entity_id
_entity_poly.type
_entity_poly.pdbx_seq_one_letter_code
_entity_poly.pdbx_strand_id
1 'polypeptide(L)'
;MVDSARPPKVPVRPQKLRNIAVSLVVGLILGVTLAFVKEALDNSIKSIEEAERVVNAPALAVVPLERELPHRPALSRARNNGNSKPSETALALLKQPSSALAESFRTLLTSVVLSTAPRPPQVLLITSATAREGKSTTALNLAIALAQRGDSTLIIDADLRRPGIAESLDLADGEGLAGFLTGAHSIEAIAFVVCDGILTERAAPAV
;
A
#
# COMPACT_ATOMS: atom_id res chain seq x y z
N MET A 1 -54.84 66.31 8.63
CA MET A 1 -53.40 66.54 8.93
C MET A 1 -52.75 65.18 9.07
N VAL A 2 -51.79 64.86 8.20
CA VAL A 2 -51.01 63.63 8.26
C VAL A 2 -49.69 63.97 8.94
N ASP A 3 -49.33 63.22 9.98
CA ASP A 3 -48.10 63.43 10.76
C ASP A 3 -46.88 63.00 9.94
N SER A 4 -45.79 63.76 10.06
CA SER A 4 -44.57 63.56 9.27
C SER A 4 -43.73 62.43 9.86
N ALA A 5 -43.46 61.41 9.05
CA ALA A 5 -42.68 60.25 9.47
C ALA A 5 -41.26 60.65 9.88
N ARG A 6 -40.87 60.30 11.11
CA ARG A 6 -39.51 60.54 11.61
C ARG A 6 -38.57 59.47 11.05
N PRO A 7 -37.48 59.84 10.34
CA PRO A 7 -36.54 58.87 9.83
C PRO A 7 -35.76 58.21 10.98
N PRO A 8 -35.51 56.89 10.91
CA PRO A 8 -34.80 56.18 11.97
C PRO A 8 -33.33 56.64 12.04
N LYS A 9 -32.86 56.95 13.25
CA LYS A 9 -31.48 57.39 13.52
C LYS A 9 -30.43 56.29 13.35
N VAL A 10 -30.86 55.02 13.29
CA VAL A 10 -30.01 53.84 13.18
C VAL A 10 -30.64 52.90 12.16
N PRO A 11 -29.85 52.19 11.33
CA PRO A 11 -30.39 51.24 10.36
C PRO A 11 -31.26 50.17 11.07
N VAL A 12 -32.55 50.12 10.75
CA VAL A 12 -33.50 49.13 11.30
C VAL A 12 -33.19 47.73 10.75
N ARG A 13 -32.65 47.65 9.53
CA ARG A 13 -32.20 46.43 8.84
C ARG A 13 -30.98 46.75 7.98
N PRO A 14 -30.02 45.82 7.79
CA PRO A 14 -29.92 44.49 8.39
C PRO A 14 -29.20 44.47 9.75
N GLN A 15 -29.59 43.53 10.63
CA GLN A 15 -28.93 43.29 11.92
C GLN A 15 -27.68 42.41 11.72
N LYS A 16 -26.56 43.04 11.33
CA LYS A 16 -25.33 42.36 10.90
C LYS A 16 -24.83 41.30 11.88
N LEU A 17 -24.73 41.62 13.18
CA LEU A 17 -24.22 40.69 14.20
C LEU A 17 -25.13 39.46 14.36
N ARG A 18 -26.45 39.65 14.36
CA ARG A 18 -27.41 38.54 14.44
C ARG A 18 -27.30 37.63 13.22
N ASN A 19 -27.19 38.21 12.03
CA ASN A 19 -27.04 37.44 10.80
C ASN A 19 -25.75 36.63 10.79
N ILE A 20 -24.63 37.22 11.24
CA ILE A 20 -23.34 36.52 11.38
C ILE A 20 -23.46 35.37 12.38
N ALA A 21 -24.04 35.62 13.56
CA ALA A 21 -24.23 34.59 14.59
C ALA A 21 -25.10 33.44 14.07
N VAL A 22 -26.20 33.73 13.38
CA VAL A 22 -27.07 32.71 12.78
C VAL A 22 -26.32 31.92 11.70
N SER A 23 -25.60 32.59 10.79
CA SER A 23 -24.83 31.90 9.75
C SER A 23 -23.71 31.03 10.31
N LEU A 24 -23.09 31.44 11.42
CA LEU A 24 -22.05 30.66 12.10
C LEU A 24 -22.64 29.36 12.66
N VAL A 25 -23.79 29.45 13.35
CA VAL A 25 -24.48 28.29 13.90
C VAL A 25 -24.95 27.35 12.78
N VAL A 26 -25.60 27.89 11.75
CA VAL A 26 -26.07 27.09 10.61
C VAL A 26 -24.91 26.44 9.87
N GLY A 27 -23.81 27.17 9.64
CA GLY A 27 -22.61 26.65 8.98
C GLY A 27 -21.95 25.54 9.79
N LEU A 28 -21.90 25.66 11.12
CA LEU A 28 -21.36 24.62 11.99
C LEU A 28 -22.22 23.36 11.96
N ILE A 29 -23.55 23.50 12.06
CA ILE A 29 -24.49 22.38 11.96
C ILE A 29 -24.35 21.68 10.60
N LEU A 30 -24.33 22.47 9.52
CA LEU A 30 -24.20 21.93 8.17
C LEU A 30 -22.86 21.23 7.99
N GLY A 31 -21.75 21.81 8.46
CA GLY A 31 -20.42 21.22 8.38
C GLY A 31 -20.31 19.89 9.13
N VAL A 32 -20.82 19.82 10.36
CA VAL A 32 -20.87 18.57 11.15
C VAL A 32 -21.72 17.53 10.44
N THR A 33 -22.90 17.92 9.96
CA THR A 33 -23.80 17.02 9.22
C THR A 33 -23.11 16.45 7.98
N LEU A 34 -22.44 17.31 7.21
CA LEU A 34 -21.78 16.91 5.96
C LEU A 34 -20.57 16.01 6.23
N ALA A 35 -19.86 16.20 7.36
CA ALA A 35 -18.81 15.29 7.81
C ALA A 35 -19.36 13.89 8.10
N PHE A 36 -20.49 13.79 8.82
CA PHE A 36 -21.14 12.50 9.07
C PHE A 36 -21.70 11.84 7.81
N VAL A 37 -22.26 12.61 6.88
CA VAL A 37 -22.71 12.07 5.58
C VAL A 37 -21.52 11.53 4.79
N LYS A 38 -20.40 12.25 4.75
CA LYS A 38 -19.18 11.79 4.09
C LYS A 38 -18.65 10.51 4.72
N GLU A 39 -18.64 10.42 6.04
CA GLU A 39 -18.25 9.22 6.78
C GLU A 39 -19.19 8.04 6.51
N ALA A 40 -20.50 8.28 6.41
CA ALA A 40 -21.50 7.25 6.10
C ALA A 40 -21.45 6.75 4.64
N LEU A 41 -20.90 7.55 3.73
CA LEU A 41 -20.69 7.18 2.32
C LEU A 41 -19.32 6.52 2.07
N ASP A 42 -18.47 6.43 3.10
CA ASP A 42 -17.14 5.82 3.01
C ASP A 42 -17.24 4.29 3.20
N ASN A 43 -17.05 3.55 2.12
CA ASN A 43 -17.06 2.08 2.12
C ASN A 43 -15.65 1.47 2.37
N SER A 44 -14.69 2.25 2.87
CA SER A 44 -13.39 1.71 3.24
C SER A 44 -13.49 0.80 4.46
N ILE A 45 -12.76 -0.32 4.42
CA ILE A 45 -12.56 -1.17 5.60
C ILE A 45 -11.62 -0.45 6.57
N LYS A 46 -12.04 -0.29 7.83
CA LYS A 46 -11.31 0.49 8.85
C LYS A 46 -10.78 -0.35 10.00
N SER A 47 -11.25 -1.59 10.15
CA SER A 47 -10.83 -2.49 11.22
C SER A 47 -10.53 -3.90 10.70
N ILE A 48 -9.73 -4.64 11.47
CA ILE A 48 -9.37 -6.03 11.17
C ILE A 48 -10.64 -6.89 11.22
N GLU A 49 -11.49 -6.68 12.21
CA GLU A 49 -12.72 -7.43 12.41
C GLU A 49 -13.72 -7.20 11.26
N GLU A 50 -13.70 -6.02 10.65
CA GLU A 50 -14.48 -5.73 9.45
C GLU A 50 -13.90 -6.47 8.23
N ALA A 51 -12.58 -6.45 8.05
CA ALA A 51 -11.91 -7.19 6.97
C ALA A 51 -12.22 -8.70 7.04
N GLU A 52 -12.08 -9.30 8.22
CA GLU A 52 -12.34 -10.73 8.43
C GLU A 52 -13.81 -11.10 8.15
N ARG A 53 -14.75 -10.23 8.56
CA ARG A 53 -16.18 -10.43 8.30
C ARG A 53 -16.52 -10.36 6.81
N VAL A 54 -15.94 -9.41 6.08
CA VAL A 54 -16.20 -9.23 4.64
C VAL A 54 -15.57 -10.35 3.81
N VAL A 55 -14.33 -10.73 4.12
CA VAL A 55 -13.58 -11.74 3.36
C VAL A 55 -13.93 -13.16 3.81
N ASN A 56 -14.52 -13.32 4.99
CA ASN A 56 -14.80 -14.61 5.62
C ASN A 56 -13.54 -15.48 5.79
N ALA A 57 -12.44 -14.85 6.19
CA ALA A 57 -11.16 -15.48 6.44
C ALA A 57 -10.39 -14.70 7.53
N PRO A 58 -9.56 -15.37 8.32
CA PRO A 58 -8.76 -14.70 9.36
C PRO A 58 -7.72 -13.77 8.72
N ALA A 59 -7.45 -12.65 9.38
CA ALA A 59 -6.37 -11.77 8.99
C ALA A 59 -5.02 -12.41 9.35
N LEU A 60 -4.15 -12.59 8.36
CA LEU A 60 -2.85 -13.24 8.57
C LEU A 60 -1.81 -12.30 9.21
N ALA A 61 -1.84 -11.01 8.84
CA ALA A 61 -0.96 -9.99 9.39
C ALA A 61 -1.50 -8.58 9.08
N VAL A 62 -1.03 -7.59 9.84
CA VAL A 62 -1.20 -6.16 9.55
C VAL A 62 0.15 -5.59 9.15
N VAL A 63 0.27 -5.15 7.90
CA VAL A 63 1.49 -4.52 7.40
C VAL A 63 1.30 -3.01 7.46
N PRO A 64 2.09 -2.28 8.28
CA PRO A 64 1.95 -0.84 8.38
C PRO A 64 2.31 -0.18 7.05
N LEU A 65 1.47 0.74 6.58
CA LEU A 65 1.83 1.59 5.47
C LEU A 65 2.88 2.59 5.98
N GLU A 66 4.13 2.35 5.62
CA GLU A 66 5.20 3.33 5.79
C GLU A 66 4.94 4.46 4.80
N ARG A 67 4.05 5.38 5.18
CA ARG A 67 4.03 6.70 4.55
C ARG A 67 5.41 7.25 4.83
N GLU A 68 6.18 7.49 3.79
CA GLU A 68 7.33 8.38 3.85
C GLU A 68 6.85 9.65 4.55
N LEU A 69 7.04 9.73 5.87
CA LEU A 69 6.94 10.99 6.57
C LEU A 69 7.95 11.86 5.83
N PRO A 70 7.56 13.03 5.30
CA PRO A 70 8.50 13.93 4.67
C PRO A 70 9.39 14.50 5.78
N HIS A 71 10.35 13.69 6.23
CA HIS A 71 11.47 14.12 7.02
C HIS A 71 12.45 14.81 6.08
N ARG A 72 12.01 15.95 5.53
CA ARG A 72 12.84 17.11 5.19
C ARG A 72 11.95 18.30 4.80
N PRO A 73 12.21 19.50 5.36
CA PRO A 73 11.40 20.68 5.13
C PRO A 73 11.38 21.07 3.65
N ALA A 74 10.30 21.73 3.24
CA ALA A 74 9.85 22.06 1.89
C ALA A 74 10.79 22.95 1.02
N LEU A 75 12.11 22.93 1.23
CA LEU A 75 13.08 23.79 0.54
C LEU A 75 14.04 23.08 -0.43
N SER A 76 13.98 21.75 -0.56
CA SER A 76 14.77 21.04 -1.58
C SER A 76 13.87 20.47 -2.69
N ARG A 77 13.21 21.35 -3.44
CA ARG A 77 12.50 21.01 -4.70
C ARG A 77 13.37 21.14 -5.95
N ALA A 78 14.69 21.09 -5.79
CA ALA A 78 15.62 21.10 -6.91
C ALA A 78 16.53 19.87 -6.85
N ARG A 79 16.36 19.00 -7.84
CA ARG A 79 17.17 17.80 -8.16
C ARG A 79 16.81 16.57 -7.34
N ASN A 80 16.01 15.70 -7.95
CA ASN A 80 16.42 14.29 -7.99
C ASN A 80 16.05 13.68 -9.35
N ASN A 81 17.11 13.42 -10.11
CA ASN A 81 17.12 12.56 -11.28
C ASN A 81 16.55 11.19 -10.92
N GLY A 82 15.61 10.69 -11.71
CA GLY A 82 15.68 9.45 -12.49
C GLY A 82 16.16 8.11 -11.90
N ASN A 83 16.64 8.04 -10.67
CA ASN A 83 17.06 6.80 -10.03
C ASN A 83 16.10 6.50 -8.88
N SER A 84 14.98 5.86 -9.21
CA SER A 84 14.13 5.17 -8.25
C SER A 84 14.97 4.09 -7.56
N LYS A 85 15.60 4.44 -6.43
CA LYS A 85 16.10 3.41 -5.52
C LYS A 85 14.93 2.47 -5.21
N PRO A 86 15.12 1.14 -5.23
CA PRO A 86 14.03 0.22 -4.92
C PRO A 86 13.41 0.63 -3.60
N SER A 87 12.09 0.87 -3.62
CA SER A 87 11.31 1.38 -2.48
C SER A 87 11.79 0.70 -1.20
N GLU A 88 12.17 1.48 -0.17
CA GLU A 88 12.69 0.92 1.09
C GLU A 88 11.72 -0.11 1.68
N THR A 89 10.43 0.05 1.41
CA THR A 89 9.33 -0.84 1.75
C THR A 89 9.34 -2.18 0.99
N ALA A 90 9.80 -2.20 -0.27
CA ALA A 90 9.85 -3.41 -1.11
C ALA A 90 10.89 -4.44 -0.65
N LEU A 91 11.94 -3.98 0.03
CA LEU A 91 13.05 -4.80 0.53
C LEU A 91 13.27 -4.60 2.03
N ALA A 92 12.18 -4.43 2.79
CA ALA A 92 12.22 -4.08 4.21
C ALA A 92 13.06 -5.07 5.03
N LEU A 93 12.91 -6.38 4.76
CA LEU A 93 13.65 -7.44 5.44
C LEU A 93 15.16 -7.45 5.16
N LEU A 94 15.61 -6.86 4.05
CA LEU A 94 17.02 -6.76 3.68
C LEU A 94 17.63 -5.44 4.14
N LYS A 95 16.92 -4.33 3.95
CA LYS A 95 17.43 -2.98 4.23
C LYS A 95 17.29 -2.57 5.69
N GLN A 96 16.20 -2.97 6.34
CA GLN A 96 15.87 -2.58 7.71
C GLN A 96 15.32 -3.78 8.50
N PRO A 97 16.15 -4.81 8.76
CA PRO A 97 15.70 -6.07 9.33
C PRO A 97 15.12 -5.97 10.75
N SER A 98 15.40 -4.88 11.47
CA SER A 98 14.87 -4.59 12.81
C SER A 98 13.65 -3.65 12.82
N SER A 99 13.12 -3.28 11.65
CA SER A 99 11.96 -2.40 11.53
C SER A 99 10.65 -3.10 11.92
N ALA A 100 9.64 -2.32 12.33
CA ALA A 100 8.29 -2.82 12.55
C ALA A 100 7.68 -3.44 11.27
N LEU A 101 8.09 -2.93 10.11
CA LEU A 101 7.70 -3.46 8.81
C LEU A 101 8.27 -4.87 8.58
N ALA A 102 9.55 -5.08 8.88
CA ALA A 102 10.18 -6.40 8.81
C ALA A 102 9.52 -7.41 9.76
N GLU A 103 9.21 -7.01 11.00
CA GLU A 103 8.49 -7.86 11.96
C GLU A 103 7.07 -8.22 11.49
N SER A 104 6.40 -7.30 10.79
CA SER A 104 5.08 -7.57 10.20
C SER A 104 5.14 -8.68 9.15
N PHE A 105 6.21 -8.74 8.33
CA PHE A 105 6.42 -9.82 7.36
C PHE A 105 6.85 -11.14 8.00
N ARG A 106 7.62 -11.13 9.09
CA ARG A 106 7.91 -12.34 9.87
C ARG A 106 6.65 -12.92 10.52
N THR A 107 5.76 -12.04 10.99
CA THR A 107 4.44 -12.41 11.49
C THR A 107 3.60 -13.04 10.38
N LEU A 108 3.54 -12.41 9.19
CA LEU A 108 2.84 -12.95 8.02
C LEU A 108 3.35 -14.35 7.65
N LEU A 109 4.67 -14.54 7.58
CA LEU A 109 5.29 -15.84 7.31
C LEU A 109 4.83 -16.89 8.32
N THR A 110 4.88 -16.56 9.61
CA THR A 110 4.48 -17.47 10.69
C THR A 110 3.01 -17.88 10.54
N SER A 111 2.11 -16.92 10.30
CA SER A 111 0.68 -17.17 10.08
C SER A 111 0.44 -18.07 8.86
N VAL A 112 1.13 -17.82 7.74
CA VAL A 112 1.00 -18.64 6.52
C VAL A 112 1.44 -20.08 6.78
N VAL A 113 2.58 -20.29 7.42
CA VAL A 113 3.12 -21.63 7.71
C VAL A 113 2.21 -22.40 8.67
N LEU A 114 1.63 -21.72 9.67
CA LEU A 114 0.72 -22.34 10.63
C LEU A 114 -0.68 -22.59 10.06
N SER A 115 -1.11 -21.83 9.05
CA SER A 115 -2.47 -21.93 8.48
C SER A 115 -2.80 -23.29 7.86
N THR A 116 -1.78 -24.06 7.43
CA THR A 116 -1.97 -25.37 6.80
C THR A 116 -1.24 -26.50 7.54
N ALA A 117 -0.91 -26.32 8.81
CA ALA A 117 -0.31 -27.39 9.62
C ALA A 117 -1.16 -28.68 9.54
N PRO A 118 -0.55 -29.87 9.33
CA PRO A 118 0.86 -30.20 9.50
C PRO A 118 1.77 -30.03 8.25
N ARG A 119 1.24 -29.63 7.08
CA ARG A 119 2.04 -29.47 5.86
C ARG A 119 1.98 -28.03 5.36
N PRO A 120 3.07 -27.24 5.42
CA PRO A 120 3.06 -25.87 4.93
C PRO A 120 2.73 -25.82 3.42
N PRO A 121 2.13 -24.73 2.92
CA PRO A 121 1.77 -24.63 1.52
C PRO A 121 3.03 -24.51 0.66
N GLN A 122 3.10 -25.27 -0.44
CA GLN A 122 4.22 -25.21 -1.40
C GLN A 122 4.01 -24.15 -2.49
N VAL A 123 2.77 -23.77 -2.76
CA VAL A 123 2.40 -22.77 -3.76
C VAL A 123 1.48 -21.75 -3.10
N LEU A 124 1.87 -20.48 -3.16
CA LEU A 124 1.12 -19.37 -2.61
C LEU A 124 0.82 -18.35 -3.71
N LEU A 125 -0.46 -18.04 -3.91
CA LEU A 125 -0.90 -16.94 -4.77
C LEU A 125 -1.13 -15.69 -3.92
N ILE A 126 -0.53 -14.59 -4.31
CA ILE A 126 -0.77 -13.28 -3.69
C ILE A 126 -1.49 -12.39 -4.68
N THR A 127 -2.68 -11.93 -4.29
CA THR A 127 -3.55 -11.09 -5.11
C THR A 127 -4.16 -9.98 -4.28
N SER A 128 -4.84 -9.05 -4.95
CA SER A 128 -5.40 -7.85 -4.36
C SER A 128 -6.74 -7.52 -5.01
N ALA A 129 -7.66 -6.91 -4.28
CA ALA A 129 -8.98 -6.54 -4.81
C ALA A 129 -8.85 -5.36 -5.80
N THR A 130 -7.88 -4.47 -5.55
CA THR A 130 -7.59 -3.32 -6.40
C THR A 130 -6.10 -3.20 -6.73
N ALA A 131 -5.76 -2.29 -7.64
CA ALA A 131 -4.36 -1.98 -7.96
C ALA A 131 -3.71 -1.15 -6.83
N ARG A 132 -2.41 -1.33 -6.62
CA ARG A 132 -1.58 -0.59 -5.64
C ARG A 132 -1.88 -0.89 -4.16
N GLU A 133 -2.47 -2.03 -3.85
CA GLU A 133 -2.65 -2.53 -2.47
C GLU A 133 -1.40 -3.19 -1.85
N GLY A 134 -0.27 -3.18 -2.56
CA GLY A 134 0.99 -3.74 -2.04
C GLY A 134 1.24 -5.22 -2.33
N LYS A 135 0.46 -5.88 -3.21
CA LYS A 135 0.64 -7.30 -3.58
C LYS A 135 2.09 -7.69 -3.92
N SER A 136 2.77 -6.93 -4.79
CA SER A 136 4.16 -7.22 -5.19
C SER A 136 5.14 -7.03 -4.04
N THR A 137 4.94 -6.00 -3.21
CA THR A 137 5.72 -5.75 -2.00
C THR A 137 5.57 -6.88 -0.98
N THR A 138 4.34 -7.35 -0.76
CA THR A 138 4.05 -8.47 0.14
C THR A 138 4.63 -9.78 -0.40
N ALA A 139 4.50 -10.04 -1.69
CA ALA A 139 5.07 -11.23 -2.32
C ALA A 139 6.59 -11.28 -2.20
N LEU A 140 7.25 -10.15 -2.49
CA LEU A 140 8.70 -10.05 -2.44
C LEU A 140 9.23 -10.21 -1.01
N ASN A 141 8.67 -9.49 -0.03
CA ASN A 141 9.13 -9.62 1.35
C ASN A 141 8.80 -11.00 1.93
N LEU A 142 7.66 -11.61 1.61
CA LEU A 142 7.38 -12.97 2.06
C LEU A 142 8.35 -14.00 1.45
N ALA A 143 8.70 -13.86 0.17
CA ALA A 143 9.71 -14.70 -0.48
C ALA A 143 11.09 -14.52 0.17
N ILE A 144 11.49 -13.30 0.49
CA ILE A 144 12.72 -13.01 1.24
C ILE A 144 12.67 -13.68 2.63
N ALA A 145 11.56 -13.60 3.33
CA ALA A 145 11.40 -14.21 4.66
C ALA A 145 11.53 -15.74 4.62
N LEU A 146 10.92 -16.39 3.62
CA LEU A 146 11.05 -17.83 3.36
C LEU A 146 12.51 -18.20 3.06
N ALA A 147 13.16 -17.45 2.16
CA ALA A 147 14.56 -17.66 1.81
C ALA A 147 15.51 -17.48 3.00
N GLN A 148 15.30 -16.45 3.84
CA GLN A 148 16.09 -16.22 5.06
C GLN A 148 15.92 -17.34 6.11
N ARG A 149 14.78 -18.02 6.10
CA ARG A 149 14.55 -19.22 6.93
C ARG A 149 15.28 -20.46 6.39
N GLY A 150 15.82 -20.39 5.18
CA GLY A 150 16.49 -21.50 4.49
C GLY A 150 15.60 -22.30 3.54
N ASP A 151 14.37 -21.84 3.27
CA ASP A 151 13.50 -22.53 2.32
C ASP A 151 13.91 -22.24 0.87
N SER A 152 13.95 -23.27 0.03
CA SER A 152 14.09 -23.10 -1.42
C SER A 152 12.85 -22.38 -1.96
N THR A 153 13.01 -21.11 -2.31
CA THR A 153 11.90 -20.21 -2.61
C THR A 153 12.00 -19.69 -4.03
N LEU A 154 10.94 -19.89 -4.82
CA LEU A 154 10.79 -19.33 -6.16
C LEU A 154 9.69 -18.27 -6.14
N ILE A 155 10.01 -17.06 -6.58
CA ILE A 155 9.03 -16.00 -6.80
C ILE A 155 8.77 -15.84 -8.30
N ILE A 156 7.49 -15.81 -8.68
CA ILE A 156 7.06 -15.67 -10.08
C ILE A 156 6.19 -14.42 -10.18
N ASP A 157 6.61 -13.45 -11.01
CA ASP A 157 5.77 -12.29 -11.34
C ASP A 157 4.76 -12.66 -12.44
N ALA A 158 3.54 -12.99 -12.02
CA ALA A 158 2.44 -13.33 -12.92
C ALA A 158 1.63 -12.10 -13.38
N ASP A 159 1.97 -10.87 -12.97
CA ASP A 159 1.33 -9.65 -13.49
C ASP A 159 1.99 -9.23 -14.82
N LEU A 160 1.58 -9.87 -15.91
CA LEU A 160 2.12 -9.60 -17.25
C LEU A 160 1.77 -8.21 -17.78
N ARG A 161 0.87 -7.47 -17.12
CA ARG A 161 0.45 -6.13 -17.56
C ARG A 161 1.34 -5.04 -16.97
N ARG A 162 1.74 -5.20 -15.70
CA ARG A 162 2.61 -4.26 -14.98
C ARG A 162 3.54 -5.04 -14.04
N PRO A 163 4.54 -5.76 -14.59
CA PRO A 163 5.50 -6.49 -13.78
C PRO A 163 6.28 -5.48 -12.93
N GLY A 164 6.54 -5.83 -11.66
CA GLY A 164 7.17 -4.92 -10.71
C GLY A 164 8.20 -5.58 -9.79
N ILE A 165 8.28 -6.91 -9.79
CA ILE A 165 9.25 -7.64 -8.97
C ILE A 165 10.66 -7.50 -9.52
N ALA A 166 10.83 -7.59 -10.85
CA ALA A 166 12.12 -7.42 -11.52
C ALA A 166 12.74 -6.05 -11.24
N GLU A 167 11.96 -4.97 -11.41
CA GLU A 167 12.38 -3.60 -11.09
C GLU A 167 12.74 -3.45 -9.60
N SER A 168 11.95 -4.06 -8.70
CA SER A 168 12.22 -4.00 -7.25
C SER A 168 13.52 -4.70 -6.84
N LEU A 169 13.96 -5.68 -7.61
CA LEU A 169 15.18 -6.46 -7.40
C LEU A 169 16.36 -5.98 -8.27
N ASP A 170 16.20 -4.87 -9.01
CA ASP A 170 17.20 -4.36 -9.95
C ASP A 170 17.64 -5.42 -10.99
N LEU A 171 16.72 -6.30 -11.39
CA LEU A 171 16.94 -7.29 -12.44
C LEU A 171 16.96 -6.58 -13.80
N ALA A 172 17.90 -6.95 -14.65
CA ALA A 172 17.91 -6.47 -16.03
C ALA A 172 16.62 -6.86 -16.75
N ASP A 173 15.98 -5.90 -17.41
CA ASP A 173 14.85 -6.16 -18.30
C ASP A 173 15.26 -7.17 -19.38
N GLY A 174 14.48 -8.25 -19.53
CA GLY A 174 14.83 -9.34 -20.41
C GLY A 174 13.72 -10.39 -20.56
N GLU A 175 14.13 -11.57 -21.01
CA GLU A 175 13.29 -12.76 -21.16
C GLU A 175 12.56 -13.08 -19.84
N GLY A 176 11.24 -13.18 -19.88
CA GLY A 176 10.42 -13.36 -18.68
C GLY A 176 9.29 -14.35 -18.89
N LEU A 177 8.36 -14.41 -17.93
CA LEU A 177 7.27 -15.39 -17.92
C LEU A 177 6.44 -15.37 -19.22
N ALA A 178 6.15 -14.20 -19.79
CA ALA A 178 5.43 -14.10 -21.05
C ALA A 178 6.16 -14.79 -22.22
N GLY A 179 7.48 -14.65 -22.29
CA GLY A 179 8.28 -15.29 -23.34
C GLY A 179 8.42 -16.79 -23.13
N PHE A 180 8.49 -17.26 -21.88
CA PHE A 180 8.43 -18.70 -21.57
C PHE A 180 7.07 -19.32 -21.96
N LEU A 181 5.96 -18.66 -21.60
CA LEU A 181 4.61 -19.15 -21.93
C LEU A 181 4.31 -19.19 -23.43
N THR A 182 5.02 -18.40 -24.23
CA THR A 182 4.92 -18.41 -25.70
C THR A 182 5.91 -19.35 -26.38
N GLY A 183 6.79 -20.01 -25.61
CA GLY A 183 7.81 -20.93 -26.12
C GLY A 183 9.05 -20.24 -26.71
N ALA A 184 9.22 -18.93 -26.50
CA ALA A 184 10.36 -18.17 -27.00
C ALA A 184 11.64 -18.42 -26.19
N HIS A 185 11.50 -18.74 -24.90
CA HIS A 185 12.62 -18.90 -23.96
C HIS A 185 12.44 -20.16 -23.10
N SER A 186 13.55 -20.77 -22.69
CA SER A 186 13.55 -21.88 -21.73
C SER A 186 13.48 -21.35 -20.29
N ILE A 187 13.14 -22.22 -19.33
CA ILE A 187 12.99 -21.80 -17.93
C ILE A 187 14.33 -21.34 -17.31
N GLU A 188 15.44 -21.95 -17.74
CA GLU A 188 16.80 -21.62 -17.31
C GLU A 188 17.23 -20.24 -17.79
N ALA A 189 16.72 -19.80 -18.95
CA ALA A 189 17.05 -18.51 -19.52
C ALA A 189 16.38 -17.35 -18.77
N ILE A 190 15.25 -17.62 -18.10
CA ILE A 190 14.42 -16.61 -17.40
C ILE A 190 14.54 -16.68 -15.87
N ALA A 191 15.15 -17.73 -15.31
CA ALA A 191 15.32 -17.90 -13.87
C ALA A 191 16.57 -17.19 -13.36
N PHE A 192 16.41 -16.34 -12.35
CA PHE A 192 17.49 -15.62 -11.69
C PHE A 192 17.66 -16.12 -10.25
N VAL A 193 18.91 -16.31 -9.83
CA VAL A 193 19.24 -16.62 -8.43
C VAL A 193 19.55 -15.31 -7.71
N VAL A 194 18.86 -15.11 -6.60
CA VAL A 194 19.07 -13.97 -5.71
C VAL A 194 19.56 -14.51 -4.37
N CYS A 195 20.79 -14.18 -4.00
CA CYS A 195 21.36 -14.49 -2.68
C CYS A 195 21.49 -13.21 -1.87
N ASP A 196 21.00 -13.19 -0.62
CA ASP A 196 21.13 -12.05 0.30
C ASP A 196 20.67 -10.69 -0.26
N GLY A 197 19.70 -10.70 -1.20
CA GLY A 197 19.20 -9.48 -1.82
C GLY A 197 20.12 -8.87 -2.88
N ILE A 198 21.18 -9.58 -3.26
CA ILE A 198 22.10 -9.21 -4.34
C ILE A 198 21.93 -10.24 -5.46
N LEU A 199 21.86 -9.75 -6.69
CA LEU A 199 21.92 -10.58 -7.89
C LEU A 199 23.21 -11.37 -7.91
N THR A 200 23.12 -12.70 -7.88
CA THR A 200 24.31 -13.55 -7.89
C THR A 200 24.55 -14.24 -9.22
N GLU A 201 23.53 -14.70 -9.97
CA GLU A 201 23.70 -15.25 -11.35
C GLU A 201 22.35 -15.72 -11.96
N ARG A 202 22.31 -16.05 -13.26
CA ARG A 202 21.20 -16.83 -13.86
C ARG A 202 21.22 -18.25 -13.28
N ALA A 203 20.06 -18.85 -13.07
CA ALA A 203 19.96 -20.20 -12.54
C ALA A 203 20.70 -21.19 -13.46
N ALA A 204 21.68 -21.91 -12.92
CA ALA A 204 22.36 -22.98 -13.64
C ALA A 204 21.37 -24.13 -13.93
N PRO A 205 21.55 -24.88 -15.04
CA PRO A 205 20.68 -26.00 -15.37
C PRO A 205 20.67 -27.02 -14.24
N ALA A 206 19.48 -27.47 -13.85
CA ALA A 206 19.31 -28.60 -12.93
C ALA A 206 19.88 -29.86 -13.60
N VAL A 207 20.90 -30.46 -12.97
CA VAL A 207 21.47 -31.77 -13.34
C VAL A 207 20.56 -32.89 -12.85
#